data_AF-A0A3D4PDR8-F1
#
_entry.id   AF-A0A3D4PDR8-F1
#
_cell.length_a   1.000
_cell.length_b   1.000
_cell.length_c   1.000
_cell.angle_alpha   90.00
_cell.angle_beta   90.00
_cell.angle_gamma   90.00
#
_symmetry.space_group_name_H-M   'P 1'
#
loop_
_entity.id
_entity.type
_entity.pdbx_description
1 polymer ?
#
loop_
_entity_poly.entity_id
_entity_poly.type
_entity_poly.pdbx_seq_one_letter_code
_entity_poly.pdbx_strand_id
1 'polypeptide(L)'
;LPVAGMVFLILLTFMGPIVQAPPWENRTKLRTIAVNDVQQAGEIAKLAGFRENEVIFYVYGEPAIFYHISAQNRLVGPIGHLDFALPAARNSKVPTFLITGPHAEQSNLFHKQWEKLGNEFELIKTEQAIPSRLVQLNNENSMQLSDPGSYRLYQLKPL
;
A
#
# COMPACT_ATOMS: atom_id res chain seq x y z
N LEU A 1 -56.64 -2.53 -11.16
CA LEU A 1 -55.41 -3.34 -11.34
C LEU A 1 -54.18 -2.49 -10.99
N PRO A 2 -53.66 -2.53 -9.75
CA PRO A 2 -52.44 -1.79 -9.39
C PRO A 2 -51.18 -2.66 -9.30
N VAL A 3 -51.31 -3.98 -9.49
CA VAL A 3 -50.22 -4.95 -9.26
C VAL A 3 -49.18 -4.97 -10.39
N ALA A 4 -49.57 -4.57 -11.61
CA ALA A 4 -48.70 -4.62 -12.78
C ALA A 4 -47.54 -3.60 -12.75
N GLY A 5 -47.75 -2.43 -12.12
CA GLY A 5 -46.72 -1.38 -12.04
C GLY A 5 -45.58 -1.71 -11.07
N MET A 6 -45.87 -2.48 -10.01
CA MET A 6 -44.90 -2.78 -8.95
C MET A 6 -43.92 -3.89 -9.35
N VAL A 7 -44.35 -4.84 -10.21
CA VAL A 7 -43.48 -5.89 -10.76
C VAL A 7 -42.43 -5.32 -11.73
N PHE A 8 -42.78 -4.26 -12.47
CA PHE A 8 -41.88 -3.63 -13.44
C PHE A 8 -40.71 -2.89 -12.77
N LEU A 9 -40.93 -2.33 -11.58
CA LEU A 9 -39.88 -1.64 -10.81
C LEU A 9 -38.87 -2.59 -10.15
N ILE A 10 -39.29 -3.81 -9.79
CA ILE A 10 -38.40 -4.83 -9.21
C ILE A 10 -37.48 -5.46 -10.28
N LEU A 11 -37.93 -5.52 -11.54
CA LEU A 11 -37.12 -6.05 -12.64
C LEU A 11 -35.99 -5.10 -13.07
N LEU A 12 -36.15 -3.78 -12.88
CA LEU A 12 -35.14 -2.79 -13.26
C LEU A 12 -33.93 -2.74 -12.31
N THR A 13 -34.03 -3.26 -11.08
CA THR A 13 -32.88 -3.31 -10.16
C THR A 13 -31.88 -4.44 -10.47
N PHE A 14 -32.24 -5.40 -11.33
CA PHE A 14 -31.34 -6.50 -11.73
C PHE A 14 -30.57 -6.24 -13.03
N MET A 15 -30.83 -5.13 -13.74
CA MET A 15 -30.20 -4.82 -15.02
C MET A 15 -29.13 -3.70 -14.95
N GLY A 16 -28.61 -3.40 -13.76
CA GLY A 16 -27.32 -2.73 -13.70
C GLY A 16 -26.24 -3.72 -14.17
N PRO A 17 -25.28 -3.33 -15.04
CA PRO A 17 -24.18 -4.21 -15.36
C PRO A 17 -23.41 -4.42 -14.05
N ILE A 18 -23.56 -5.60 -13.45
CA ILE A 18 -22.58 -6.07 -12.49
C ILE A 18 -21.32 -6.22 -13.34
N VAL A 19 -20.47 -5.20 -13.36
CA VAL A 19 -19.13 -5.28 -13.95
C VAL A 19 -18.36 -6.20 -13.00
N GLN A 20 -18.61 -7.49 -13.10
CA GLN A 20 -17.86 -8.50 -12.39
C GLN A 20 -16.46 -8.46 -12.97
N ALA A 21 -15.53 -7.95 -12.16
CA ALA A 21 -14.12 -8.03 -12.46
C ALA A 21 -13.78 -9.50 -12.78
N PRO A 22 -13.07 -9.78 -13.89
CA PRO A 22 -12.88 -11.14 -14.34
C PRO A 22 -12.23 -12.06 -13.29
N PRO A 23 -12.56 -13.36 -13.28
CA PRO A 23 -12.02 -14.30 -12.29
C PRO A 23 -10.50 -14.53 -12.43
N TRP A 24 -9.91 -14.18 -13.57
CA TRP A 24 -8.45 -14.28 -13.79
C TRP A 24 -7.66 -13.08 -13.25
N GLU A 25 -8.32 -12.06 -12.71
CA GLU A 25 -7.64 -10.88 -12.18
C GLU A 25 -6.96 -11.19 -10.84
N ASN A 26 -5.65 -10.89 -10.73
CA ASN A 26 -4.89 -11.17 -9.52
C ASN A 26 -5.26 -10.19 -8.40
N ARG A 27 -6.03 -10.66 -7.42
CA ARG A 27 -6.48 -9.88 -6.26
C ARG A 27 -5.60 -10.08 -5.02
N THR A 28 -4.57 -10.92 -5.10
CA THR A 28 -3.72 -11.28 -3.97
C THR A 28 -2.33 -10.65 -4.05
N LYS A 29 -1.96 -10.03 -5.18
CA LYS A 29 -0.60 -9.52 -5.40
C LYS A 29 -0.15 -8.52 -4.33
N LEU A 30 -0.99 -7.57 -3.93
CA LEU A 30 -0.66 -6.61 -2.87
C LEU A 30 -0.50 -7.28 -1.49
N ARG A 31 -1.31 -8.31 -1.22
CA ARG A 31 -1.12 -9.16 -0.03
C ARG A 31 0.23 -9.88 -0.09
N THR A 32 0.60 -10.43 -1.23
CA THR A 32 1.90 -11.10 -1.42
C THR A 32 3.05 -10.14 -1.22
N ILE A 33 2.98 -8.92 -1.78
CA ILE A 33 3.98 -7.86 -1.55
C ILE A 33 4.09 -7.56 -0.05
N ALA A 34 2.97 -7.29 0.63
CA ALA A 34 2.98 -7.01 2.06
C ALA A 34 3.53 -8.16 2.92
N VAL A 35 3.25 -9.42 2.58
CA VAL A 35 3.82 -10.59 3.28
C VAL A 35 5.33 -10.68 3.06
N ASN A 36 5.76 -10.49 1.81
CA ASN A 36 7.18 -10.52 1.46
C ASN A 36 7.97 -9.39 2.12
N ASP A 37 7.40 -8.19 2.18
CA ASP A 37 8.01 -7.02 2.81
C ASP A 37 8.17 -7.24 4.32
N VAL A 38 7.16 -7.82 4.97
CA VAL A 38 7.21 -8.19 6.39
C VAL A 38 8.29 -9.24 6.66
N GLN A 39 8.37 -10.27 5.81
CA GLN A 39 9.39 -11.30 5.93
C GLN A 39 10.80 -10.71 5.73
N GLN A 40 11.00 -9.93 4.67
CA GLN A 40 12.29 -9.31 4.35
C GLN A 40 12.78 -8.38 5.46
N ALA A 41 11.90 -7.51 5.96
CA ALA A 41 12.22 -6.62 7.08
C ALA A 41 12.54 -7.40 8.36
N GLY A 42 11.84 -8.50 8.62
CA GLY A 42 12.11 -9.39 9.75
C GLY A 42 13.48 -10.06 9.68
N GLU A 43 13.89 -10.51 8.50
CA GLU A 43 15.24 -11.06 8.29
C GLU A 43 16.33 -9.99 8.47
N ILE A 44 16.11 -8.77 7.95
CA ILE A 44 17.02 -7.63 8.17
C ILE A 44 17.13 -7.31 9.67
N ALA A 45 16.02 -7.31 10.40
CA ALA A 45 16.01 -7.06 11.83
C ALA A 45 16.79 -8.12 12.62
N LYS A 46 16.62 -9.41 12.28
CA LYS A 46 17.39 -10.52 12.84
C LYS A 46 18.89 -10.36 12.63
N LEU A 47 19.31 -9.98 11.42
CA LEU A 47 20.72 -9.73 11.11
C LEU A 47 21.30 -8.56 11.92
N ALA A 48 20.46 -7.57 12.25
CA ALA A 48 20.82 -6.44 13.10
C ALA A 48 20.71 -6.75 14.62
N GLY A 49 20.41 -7.99 15.01
CA GLY A 49 20.34 -8.42 16.41
C GLY A 49 18.99 -8.21 17.11
N PHE A 50 17.94 -7.85 16.36
CA PHE A 50 16.57 -7.69 16.86
C PHE A 50 15.75 -8.96 16.68
N ARG A 51 14.63 -9.08 17.39
CA ARG A 51 13.63 -10.10 17.05
C ARG A 51 12.97 -9.73 15.72
N GLU A 52 12.50 -10.75 14.99
CA GLU A 52 11.84 -10.57 13.68
C GLU A 52 10.63 -9.62 13.73
N ASN A 53 9.97 -9.48 14.88
CA ASN A 53 8.84 -8.60 15.09
C ASN A 53 9.17 -7.25 15.71
N GLU A 54 10.43 -6.99 16.03
CA GLU A 54 10.91 -5.70 16.49
C GLU A 54 11.27 -4.83 15.28
N VAL A 55 10.22 -4.49 14.51
CA VAL A 55 10.30 -3.65 13.31
C VAL A 55 9.14 -2.66 13.30
N ILE A 56 9.40 -1.46 12.77
CA ILE A 56 8.37 -0.43 12.58
C ILE A 56 8.17 -0.23 11.08
N PHE A 57 6.93 -0.28 10.61
CA PHE A 57 6.58 0.05 9.23
C PHE A 57 5.84 1.38 9.16
N TYR A 58 6.26 2.22 8.22
CA TYR A 58 5.50 3.37 7.77
C TYR A 58 5.04 3.16 6.35
N VAL A 59 3.76 3.37 6.08
CA VAL A 59 3.16 3.20 4.76
C VAL A 59 2.67 4.55 4.25
N TYR A 60 3.29 5.06 3.20
CA TYR A 60 2.95 6.37 2.65
C TYR A 60 1.83 6.26 1.62
N GLY A 61 0.63 6.71 1.98
CA GLY A 61 -0.49 6.82 1.04
C GLY A 61 -1.02 5.50 0.46
N GLU A 62 -0.57 4.33 0.92
CA GLU A 62 -0.99 3.02 0.38
C GLU A 62 -1.90 2.24 1.35
N PRO A 63 -3.23 2.51 1.36
CA PRO A 63 -4.14 1.91 2.34
C PRO A 63 -4.24 0.37 2.22
N ALA A 64 -4.17 -0.18 1.01
CA ALA A 64 -4.24 -1.62 0.79
C ALA A 64 -3.03 -2.36 1.36
N ILE A 65 -1.83 -1.79 1.18
CA ILE A 65 -0.59 -2.34 1.76
C ILE A 65 -0.63 -2.23 3.28
N PHE A 66 -1.02 -1.05 3.80
CA PHE A 66 -1.20 -0.83 5.24
C PHE A 66 -2.08 -1.91 5.87
N TYR A 67 -3.25 -2.17 5.28
CA TYR A 67 -4.19 -3.18 5.77
C TYR A 67 -3.57 -4.58 5.84
N HIS A 68 -2.86 -5.00 4.79
CA HIS A 68 -2.23 -6.32 4.75
C HIS A 68 -1.04 -6.48 5.70
N ILE A 69 -0.32 -5.41 6.01
CA ILE A 69 0.76 -5.44 7.03
C ILE A 69 0.15 -5.47 8.43
N SER A 70 -0.87 -4.65 8.68
CA SER A 70 -1.57 -4.60 9.98
C SER A 70 -2.18 -5.97 10.32
N ALA A 71 -2.78 -6.65 9.35
CA ALA A 71 -3.31 -8.01 9.50
C ALA A 71 -2.27 -9.08 9.90
N GLN A 72 -0.97 -8.77 9.80
CA GLN A 72 0.12 -9.64 10.22
C GLN A 72 0.62 -9.34 11.65
N ASN A 73 -0.13 -8.57 12.45
CA ASN A 73 0.21 -8.16 13.82
C ASN A 73 1.56 -7.43 13.93
N ARG A 74 1.92 -6.63 12.91
CA ARG A 74 3.12 -5.79 12.91
C ARG A 74 2.79 -4.37 13.36
N LEU A 75 3.78 -3.68 13.95
CA LEU A 75 3.67 -2.26 14.25
C LEU A 75 3.77 -1.47 12.93
N VAL A 76 2.63 -0.95 12.46
CA VAL A 76 2.54 -0.23 11.20
C VAL A 76 1.73 1.06 11.38
N GLY A 77 2.23 2.16 10.81
CA GLY A 77 1.55 3.45 10.78
C GLY A 77 1.28 3.90 9.34
N PRO A 78 0.05 4.30 8.98
CA PRO A 78 -0.18 5.03 7.75
C PRO A 78 0.32 6.46 7.92
N ILE A 79 1.03 7.00 6.93
CA ILE A 79 1.61 8.35 7.00
C ILE A 79 1.29 9.16 5.74
N GLY A 80 1.25 10.48 5.93
CA GLY A 80 1.20 11.47 4.83
C GLY A 80 2.45 12.36 4.77
N HIS A 81 3.44 12.15 5.63
CA HIS A 81 4.65 12.95 5.72
C HIS A 81 5.88 12.11 6.14
N LEU A 82 7.07 12.53 5.76
CA LEU A 82 8.34 11.83 6.06
C LEU A 82 9.06 12.31 7.33
N ASP A 83 8.39 13.11 8.17
CA ASP A 83 9.01 13.75 9.34
C ASP A 83 9.60 12.77 10.36
N PHE A 84 9.17 11.50 10.38
CA PHE A 84 9.79 10.44 11.21
C PHE A 84 11.26 10.18 10.85
N ALA A 85 11.69 10.55 9.65
CA ALA A 85 13.06 10.40 9.18
C ALA A 85 13.96 11.59 9.57
N LEU A 86 13.39 12.69 10.09
CA LEU A 86 14.17 13.82 10.57
C LEU A 86 15.12 13.38 11.70
N PRO A 87 16.35 13.91 11.76
CA PRO A 87 17.32 13.52 12.79
C PRO A 87 16.78 13.65 14.23
N ALA A 88 15.95 14.67 14.49
CA ALA A 88 15.35 14.89 15.81
C ALA A 88 14.23 13.89 16.18
N ALA A 89 13.59 13.26 15.19
CA ALA A 89 12.50 12.30 15.38
C ALA A 89 12.94 10.84 15.18
N ARG A 90 14.16 10.63 14.64
CA ARG A 90 14.68 9.30 14.32
C ARG A 90 14.96 8.52 15.59
N ASN A 91 14.22 7.44 15.81
CA ASN A 91 14.53 6.46 16.83
C ASN A 91 15.48 5.39 16.26
N SER A 92 16.78 5.52 16.54
CA SER A 92 17.79 4.57 16.03
C SER A 92 17.72 3.18 16.68
N LYS A 93 16.88 2.98 17.70
CA LYS A 93 16.86 1.75 18.50
C LYS A 93 16.08 0.62 17.87
N VAL A 94 15.28 0.85 16.82
CA VAL A 94 14.46 -0.20 16.19
C VAL A 94 14.54 -0.05 14.67
N PRO A 95 14.79 -1.14 13.92
CA PRO A 95 14.74 -1.14 12.46
C PRO A 95 13.41 -0.56 11.97
N THR A 96 13.51 0.53 11.20
CA THR A 96 12.36 1.28 10.72
C THR A 96 12.34 1.24 9.20
N PHE A 97 11.18 0.90 8.64
CA PHE A 97 10.98 0.71 7.21
C PHE A 97 9.92 1.66 6.69
N LEU A 98 10.11 2.12 5.46
CA LEU A 98 9.15 2.91 4.71
C LEU A 98 8.70 2.12 3.49
N ILE A 99 7.39 2.06 3.27
CA ILE A 99 6.79 1.48 2.09
C ILE A 99 6.08 2.57 1.31
N THR A 100 6.37 2.64 0.02
CA THR A 100 5.78 3.59 -0.93
C THR A 100 5.19 2.84 -2.11
N GLY A 101 4.22 3.45 -2.77
CA GLY A 101 3.58 2.92 -3.96
C GLY A 101 3.13 4.03 -4.91
N PRO A 102 2.20 3.72 -5.84
CA PRO A 102 1.71 4.67 -6.84
C PRO A 102 1.13 5.97 -6.26
N HIS A 103 0.49 5.94 -5.08
CA HIS A 103 -0.05 7.14 -4.45
C HIS A 103 1.05 8.08 -3.95
N ALA A 104 2.20 7.53 -3.51
CA ALA A 104 3.37 8.34 -3.18
C ALA A 104 3.95 9.00 -4.44
N GLU A 105 4.04 8.26 -5.56
CA GLU A 105 4.50 8.76 -6.87
C GLU A 105 3.59 9.82 -7.49
N GLN A 106 2.35 9.94 -7.04
CA GLN A 106 1.42 10.99 -7.48
C GLN A 106 1.40 12.20 -6.52
N SER A 107 2.00 12.08 -5.33
CA SER A 107 1.94 13.11 -4.29
C SER A 107 3.04 14.16 -4.45
N ASN A 108 2.66 15.39 -4.79
CA ASN A 108 3.59 16.53 -4.80
C ASN A 108 4.28 16.76 -3.45
N LEU A 109 3.57 16.48 -2.35
CA LEU A 109 4.13 16.60 -1.00
C LEU A 109 5.24 15.56 -0.78
N PHE A 110 5.00 14.32 -1.20
CA PHE A 110 5.99 13.25 -1.12
C PHE A 110 7.28 13.63 -1.84
N HIS A 111 7.20 14.08 -3.09
CA HIS A 111 8.39 14.48 -3.87
C HIS A 111 9.21 15.55 -3.16
N LYS A 112 8.56 16.61 -2.66
CA LYS A 112 9.24 17.69 -1.93
C LYS A 112 9.93 17.21 -0.65
N GLN A 113 9.37 16.21 0.03
CA GLN A 113 9.99 15.63 1.22
C GLN A 113 11.09 14.63 0.84
N TRP A 114 10.90 13.87 -0.23
CA TRP A 114 11.86 12.90 -0.74
C TRP A 114 13.14 13.56 -1.25
N GLU A 115 13.06 14.73 -1.88
CA GLU A 115 14.24 15.52 -2.26
C GLU A 115 15.13 15.86 -1.05
N LYS A 116 14.53 16.05 0.13
CA LYS A 116 15.24 16.43 1.36
C LYS A 116 15.71 15.24 2.18
N LEU A 117 14.89 14.19 2.26
CA LEU A 117 15.06 13.08 3.19
C LEU A 117 15.33 11.74 2.51
N GLY A 118 15.23 11.65 1.17
CA GLY A 118 15.41 10.40 0.42
C GLY A 118 16.78 9.76 0.65
N ASN A 119 17.82 10.56 0.89
CA ASN A 119 19.18 10.07 1.19
C ASN A 119 19.29 9.34 2.53
N GLU A 120 18.31 9.51 3.42
CA GLU A 120 18.23 8.81 4.70
C GLU A 120 17.69 7.39 4.56
N PHE A 121 17.18 7.03 3.38
CA PHE A 121 16.59 5.74 3.09
C PHE A 121 17.52 4.91 2.19
N GLU A 122 17.63 3.63 2.50
CA GLU A 122 18.25 2.62 1.65
C GLU A 122 17.15 1.79 0.99
N LEU A 123 17.20 1.68 -0.34
CA LEU A 123 16.25 0.86 -1.09
C LEU A 123 16.58 -0.62 -0.89
N ILE A 124 15.65 -1.36 -0.30
CA ILE A 124 15.78 -2.81 -0.11
C ILE A 124 15.22 -3.55 -1.32
N LYS A 125 14.07 -3.11 -1.82
CA LYS A 125 13.33 -3.83 -2.86
C LYS A 125 12.40 -2.93 -3.65
N THR A 126 12.22 -3.25 -4.93
CA THR A 126 11.12 -2.76 -5.76
C THR A 126 10.33 -3.95 -6.32
N GLU A 127 9.01 -3.92 -6.21
CA GLU A 127 8.08 -4.86 -6.83
C GLU A 127 7.05 -4.13 -7.67
N GLN A 128 6.62 -4.74 -8.77
CA GLN A 128 5.53 -4.22 -9.59
C GLN A 128 4.24 -5.01 -9.33
N ALA A 129 3.13 -4.29 -9.27
CA ALA A 129 1.81 -4.89 -9.25
C ALA A 129 0.83 -4.11 -10.12
N ILE A 130 0.06 -4.85 -10.91
CA ILE A 130 -1.08 -4.29 -11.63
C ILE A 130 -2.23 -4.19 -10.62
N PRO A 131 -2.76 -2.98 -10.35
CA PRO A 131 -3.90 -2.82 -9.46
C PRO A 131 -5.12 -3.51 -10.05
N SER A 132 -5.91 -4.18 -9.22
CA SER A 132 -7.17 -4.78 -9.71
C SER A 132 -8.17 -3.70 -10.10
N ARG A 133 -9.11 -4.03 -10.98
CA ARG A 133 -10.15 -3.11 -11.45
C ARG A 133 -11.03 -2.59 -10.32
N LEU A 134 -11.25 -3.36 -9.25
CA LEU A 134 -11.96 -2.89 -8.05
C LEU A 134 -11.18 -1.80 -7.31
N VAL A 135 -9.86 -1.93 -7.22
CA VAL A 135 -8.99 -0.89 -6.65
C VAL A 135 -8.95 0.33 -7.58
N GLN A 136 -8.92 0.11 -8.90
CA GLN A 136 -8.98 1.18 -9.89
C GLN A 136 -10.31 1.95 -9.82
N LEU A 137 -11.45 1.27 -9.70
CA LEU A 137 -12.77 1.92 -9.58
C LEU A 137 -12.91 2.83 -8.36
N ASN A 138 -12.11 2.60 -7.31
CA ASN A 138 -12.08 3.47 -6.13
C ASN A 138 -11.24 4.74 -6.36
N ASN A 139 -10.45 4.80 -7.44
CA ASN A 139 -9.74 6.01 -7.86
C ASN A 139 -10.58 6.72 -8.92
N GLU A 140 -10.88 7.99 -8.68
CA GLU A 140 -11.84 8.80 -9.46
C GLU A 140 -11.42 9.03 -10.94
N ASN A 141 -10.23 8.56 -11.36
CA ASN A 141 -9.58 8.90 -12.64
C ASN A 141 -9.28 7.72 -13.59
N SER A 142 -9.64 6.46 -13.32
CA SER A 142 -9.14 5.32 -14.11
C SER A 142 -10.22 4.50 -14.84
N MET A 143 -10.63 4.97 -16.02
CA MET A 143 -11.25 4.10 -17.05
C MET A 143 -10.22 3.51 -18.04
N GLN A 144 -8.91 3.74 -17.83
CA GLN A 144 -7.84 3.21 -18.67
C GLN A 144 -7.05 2.11 -17.95
N LEU A 145 -6.61 1.11 -18.73
CA LEU A 145 -5.75 0.02 -18.28
C LEU A 145 -4.50 0.63 -17.63
N SER A 146 -4.39 0.52 -16.30
CA SER A 146 -3.35 1.21 -15.55
C SER A 146 -2.00 0.50 -15.74
N ASP A 147 -0.94 1.27 -15.94
CA ASP A 147 0.44 0.76 -15.91
C ASP A 147 0.73 0.06 -14.56
N PRO A 148 1.65 -0.92 -14.52
CA PRO A 148 2.03 -1.57 -13.28
C PRO A 148 2.54 -0.55 -12.26
N GLY A 149 1.89 -0.49 -11.10
CA GLY A 149 2.33 0.34 -9.98
C GLY A 149 3.60 -0.22 -9.35
N SER A 150 4.55 0.66 -9.05
CA SER A 150 5.81 0.29 -8.38
C SER A 150 5.68 0.46 -6.87
N TYR A 151 5.85 -0.63 -6.13
CA TYR A 151 5.89 -0.67 -4.67
C TYR A 151 7.34 -0.83 -4.23
N ARG A 152 7.78 0.01 -3.29
CA ARG A 152 9.18 0.05 -2.85
C ARG A 152 9.25 -0.05 -1.34
N LEU A 153 10.13 -0.94 -0.88
CA LEU A 153 10.51 -1.10 0.52
C LEU A 153 11.86 -0.43 0.73
N TYR A 154 11.89 0.48 1.69
CA TYR A 154 13.09 1.18 2.11
C TYR A 154 13.38 0.90 3.58
N GLN A 155 14.66 0.87 3.94
CA GLN A 155 15.12 0.90 5.32
C GLN A 155 15.60 2.31 5.66
N LEU A 156 15.18 2.85 6.79
CA LEU A 156 15.74 4.09 7.32
C LEU A 156 17.13 3.80 7.88
N LYS A 157 18.14 4.57 7.46
CA LYS A 157 19.52 4.39 7.89
C LYS A 157 19.66 4.66 9.40
N PRO A 158 20.47 3.85 10.11
CA PRO A 158 20.85 4.17 11.48
C PRO A 158 21.64 5.50 11.52
N LEU A 159 21.61 6.16 12.67
CA LEU A 159 22.45 7.35 12.95
C LEU A 159 23.90 6.94 13.19
#